data_AF-A0A314L109-F1
#
_entry.id   AF-A0A314L109-F1
#
_cell.length_a   1.000
_cell.length_b   1.000
_cell.length_c   1.000
_cell.angle_alpha   90.00
_cell.angle_beta   90.00
_cell.angle_gamma   90.00
#
_symmetry.space_group_name_H-M   'P 1'
#
loop_
_entity.id
_entity.type
_entity.pdbx_description
1 polymer ?
#
loop_
_entity_poly.entity_id
_entity_poly.type
_entity_poly.pdbx_seq_one_letter_code
_entity_poly.pdbx_strand_id
1 'polypeptide(L)'
;MSCSPSSSSASEDEDEGMDSYRKGGYHAVRIGDSFSGGRYIAQRKLGWGEFSTVWLAYDTRSSGFVALKIQKSAPQFAQAALHEIEILSAIADGDPSNSKYVVRLIDHFKHTGPNGQHLCMVLEFLGDSLLHLVKYNRYKGLELNKVREICKCILTGLDYLHKELGLIHTDLKLENVLLLSTINATKDPIRSGTAPILERPEGIPNGGTTMNIIEKKLKQRARRAAARISNRRASMGGVGGGPKANRSLDGIDLRCKVVDFGNACWADKQFAQEIQTRQYRAPEVILQSGYSFSADMWSFACIVFELATGEMMFTPKGGQGFSEDEDHLAMMMELLGKMPRKIANGGARSKDYFDKYGDLKRIRRLKHGSLEKLLIDKFRFSEIDSHEFAKFLCPLLDFDPENRPTAQQCLQHPWLNVKSLNQTEVKSESGVEKVNVGMGNLHMKGGGK
;
A
#
# COMPACT_ATOMS: atom_id res chain seq x y z
N MET A 1 -29.24 -13.49 10.89
CA MET A 1 -27.82 -13.86 10.97
C MET A 1 -27.02 -12.60 10.65
N SER A 2 -26.49 -11.96 11.68
CA SER A 2 -25.87 -10.63 11.63
C SER A 2 -24.36 -10.77 11.44
N CYS A 3 -23.88 -10.51 10.23
CA CYS A 3 -22.46 -10.40 9.94
C CYS A 3 -22.01 -8.98 10.30
N SER A 4 -21.16 -8.87 11.33
CA SER A 4 -20.48 -7.63 11.68
C SER A 4 -19.34 -7.37 10.69
N PRO A 5 -19.09 -6.11 10.26
CA PRO A 5 -18.01 -5.78 9.34
C PRO A 5 -16.68 -5.65 10.10
N SER A 6 -15.80 -6.63 9.96
CA SER A 6 -14.43 -6.57 10.49
C SER A 6 -13.50 -5.84 9.50
N SER A 7 -13.63 -4.51 9.46
CA SER A 7 -12.55 -3.62 9.02
C SER A 7 -11.54 -3.49 10.17
N SER A 8 -10.70 -4.51 10.38
CA SER A 8 -9.63 -4.42 11.38
C SER A 8 -8.41 -3.74 10.77
N SER A 9 -8.32 -2.42 10.93
CA SER A 9 -7.02 -1.76 10.94
C SER A 9 -6.28 -2.23 12.19
N ALA A 10 -5.58 -3.37 12.11
CA ALA A 10 -4.77 -3.87 13.22
C ALA A 10 -3.72 -2.78 13.54
N SER A 11 -3.92 -2.12 14.67
CA SER A 11 -2.92 -1.21 15.22
C SER A 11 -1.69 -2.05 15.57
N GLU A 12 -0.47 -1.54 15.38
CA GLU A 12 0.80 -2.23 15.74
C GLU A 12 0.90 -2.62 17.23
N ASP A 13 -0.10 -2.24 18.04
CA ASP A 13 -0.21 -2.48 19.47
C ASP A 13 -1.32 -3.50 19.85
N GLU A 14 -2.10 -4.01 18.91
CA GLU A 14 -3.03 -5.13 19.15
C GLU A 14 -2.28 -6.47 19.02
N ASP A 15 -2.29 -7.23 20.11
CA ASP A 15 -1.78 -8.61 20.16
C ASP A 15 -2.87 -9.55 19.65
N GLU A 16 -2.50 -10.66 19.00
CA GLU A 16 -3.45 -11.56 18.29
C GLU A 16 -4.41 -12.32 19.20
N GLY A 17 -4.31 -12.08 20.50
CA GLY A 17 -4.94 -12.83 21.57
C GLY A 17 -4.28 -14.20 21.75
N MET A 18 -3.92 -14.53 22.99
CA MET A 18 -3.33 -15.84 23.31
C MET A 18 -4.30 -17.00 22.96
N ASP A 19 -5.60 -16.74 22.97
CA ASP A 19 -6.67 -17.70 22.64
C ASP A 19 -6.64 -18.18 21.18
N SER A 20 -6.00 -17.42 20.29
CA SER A 20 -5.87 -17.78 18.87
C SER A 20 -4.78 -18.82 18.61
N TYR A 21 -3.87 -19.07 19.57
CA TYR A 21 -2.80 -20.06 19.50
C TYR A 21 -3.26 -21.42 20.03
N ARG A 22 -4.26 -22.01 19.37
CA ARG A 22 -4.87 -23.29 19.72
C ARG A 22 -4.95 -24.22 18.52
N LYS A 23 -5.39 -25.47 18.73
CA LYS A 23 -5.68 -26.41 17.63
C LYS A 23 -6.62 -25.77 16.60
N GLY A 24 -6.21 -25.77 15.33
CA GLY A 24 -6.90 -25.08 14.24
C GLY A 24 -6.56 -23.59 14.08
N GLY A 25 -5.87 -22.98 15.05
CA GLY A 25 -5.48 -21.58 15.07
C GLY A 25 -4.06 -21.35 14.57
N TYR A 26 -3.39 -20.32 15.11
CA TYR A 26 -2.03 -19.94 14.71
C TYR A 26 -0.97 -20.96 15.16
N HIS A 27 0.16 -20.98 14.46
CA HIS A 27 1.35 -21.70 14.88
C HIS A 27 2.22 -20.86 15.81
N ALA A 28 2.65 -21.41 16.95
CA ALA A 28 3.51 -20.71 17.92
C ALA A 28 4.99 -20.76 17.51
N VAL A 29 5.41 -19.81 16.65
CA VAL A 29 6.80 -19.66 16.19
C VAL A 29 7.67 -18.98 17.25
N ARG A 30 8.92 -19.45 17.39
CA ARG A 30 9.99 -18.82 18.16
C ARG A 30 11.17 -18.44 17.27
N ILE A 31 11.94 -17.46 17.71
CA ILE A 31 13.21 -17.08 17.06
C ILE A 31 14.15 -18.29 17.08
N GLY A 32 14.78 -18.59 15.94
CA GLY A 32 15.62 -19.75 15.72
C GLY A 32 14.87 -21.04 15.36
N ASP A 33 13.54 -21.02 15.27
CA ASP A 33 12.78 -22.19 14.79
C ASP A 33 13.11 -22.49 13.33
N SER A 34 13.32 -23.78 13.06
CA SER A 34 13.67 -24.30 11.74
C SER A 34 12.45 -24.86 11.02
N PHE A 35 12.29 -24.49 9.75
CA PHE A 35 11.24 -24.95 8.86
C PHE A 35 11.82 -25.60 7.60
N SER A 36 11.05 -26.51 7.00
CA SER A 36 11.44 -27.25 5.78
C SER A 36 12.84 -27.87 5.86
N GLY A 37 13.08 -28.69 6.89
CA GLY A 37 14.36 -29.40 7.06
C GLY A 37 15.55 -28.50 7.39
N GLY A 38 15.32 -27.35 8.04
CA GLY A 38 16.38 -26.39 8.40
C GLY A 38 16.72 -25.39 7.29
N ARG A 39 15.96 -25.39 6.20
CA ARG A 39 16.13 -24.39 5.14
C ARG A 39 15.78 -22.97 5.62
N TYR A 40 14.66 -22.81 6.31
CA TYR A 40 14.17 -21.51 6.73
C TYR A 40 14.24 -21.35 8.24
N ILE A 41 14.99 -20.37 8.73
CA ILE A 41 15.20 -20.14 10.16
C ILE A 41 14.52 -18.83 10.57
N ALA A 42 13.55 -18.90 11.48
CA ALA A 42 12.77 -17.74 11.92
C ALA A 42 13.64 -16.72 12.69
N GLN A 43 13.54 -15.44 12.30
CA GLN A 43 14.36 -14.34 12.84
C GLN A 43 13.55 -13.41 13.74
N ARG A 44 12.46 -12.85 13.22
CA ARG A 44 11.53 -11.99 13.95
C ARG A 44 10.18 -11.96 13.27
N LYS A 45 9.13 -11.69 14.02
CA LYS A 45 7.79 -11.47 13.46
C LYS A 45 7.77 -10.16 12.66
N LEU A 46 7.16 -10.19 11.49
CA LEU A 46 6.94 -9.02 10.64
C LEU A 46 5.53 -8.47 10.80
N GLY A 47 4.54 -9.34 10.95
CA GLY A 47 3.15 -8.94 11.11
C GLY A 47 2.22 -10.14 11.27
N TRP A 48 0.94 -9.84 11.29
CA TRP A 48 -0.13 -10.82 11.41
C TRP A 48 -1.45 -10.27 10.88
N GLY A 49 -2.35 -11.18 10.57
CA GLY A 49 -3.73 -10.86 10.19
C GLY A 49 -4.65 -12.03 10.53
N GLU A 50 -5.93 -11.91 10.21
CA GLU A 50 -6.96 -12.86 10.64
C GLU A 50 -6.66 -14.32 10.26
N PHE A 51 -5.87 -14.58 9.22
CA PHE A 51 -5.65 -15.94 8.71
C PHE A 51 -4.22 -16.46 8.89
N SER A 52 -3.26 -15.59 9.20
CA SER A 52 -1.84 -15.97 9.20
C SER A 52 -0.97 -15.11 10.10
N THR A 53 0.23 -15.62 10.38
CA THR A 53 1.34 -14.81 10.87
C THR A 53 2.44 -14.74 9.83
N VAL A 54 3.17 -13.63 9.76
CA VAL A 54 4.27 -13.42 8.82
C VAL A 54 5.55 -13.17 9.60
N TRP A 55 6.60 -13.91 9.24
CA TRP A 55 7.89 -13.89 9.91
C TRP A 55 9.01 -13.59 8.92
N LEU A 56 9.98 -12.80 9.35
CA LEU A 56 11.27 -12.74 8.70
C LEU A 56 11.95 -14.08 8.97
N ALA A 57 12.41 -14.74 7.92
CA ALA A 57 13.21 -15.96 8.01
C ALA A 57 14.49 -15.80 7.19
N TYR A 58 15.51 -16.56 7.54
CA TYR A 58 16.74 -16.69 6.77
C TYR A 58 16.70 -17.99 5.98
N ASP A 59 16.86 -17.93 4.66
CA ASP A 59 16.99 -19.09 3.77
C ASP A 59 18.46 -19.51 3.70
N THR A 60 18.79 -20.65 4.31
CA THR A 60 20.15 -21.19 4.39
C THR A 60 20.69 -21.65 3.04
N ARG A 61 19.83 -21.89 2.03
CA ARG A 61 20.27 -22.29 0.69
C ARG A 61 20.69 -21.11 -0.16
N SER A 62 19.89 -20.05 -0.18
CA SER A 62 20.17 -18.84 -0.97
C SER A 62 21.00 -17.80 -0.22
N SER A 63 21.23 -18.01 1.09
CA SER A 63 21.91 -17.06 1.98
C SER A 63 21.25 -15.68 1.99
N GLY A 64 19.91 -15.66 2.02
CA GLY A 64 19.10 -14.45 1.92
C GLY A 64 17.93 -14.43 2.90
N PHE A 65 17.42 -13.23 3.17
CA PHE A 65 16.22 -13.05 3.99
C PHE A 65 14.95 -13.17 3.16
N VAL A 66 13.94 -13.84 3.72
CA VAL A 66 12.64 -14.10 3.11
C VAL A 66 11.51 -13.80 4.09
N ALA A 67 10.30 -13.62 3.58
CA ALA A 67 9.09 -13.54 4.39
C ALA A 67 8.39 -14.91 4.41
N LEU A 68 8.30 -15.53 5.59
CA LEU A 68 7.59 -16.78 5.84
C LEU A 68 6.19 -16.49 6.36
N LYS A 69 5.18 -16.67 5.51
CA LYS A 69 3.74 -16.56 5.86
C LYS A 69 3.23 -17.94 6.27
N ILE A 70 2.68 -18.05 7.47
CA ILE A 70 2.21 -19.31 8.07
C ILE A 70 0.71 -19.21 8.34
N GLN A 71 -0.07 -20.02 7.63
CA GLN A 71 -1.53 -20.03 7.72
C GLN A 71 -2.03 -20.72 9.01
N LYS A 72 -3.20 -20.33 9.50
CA LYS A 72 -3.93 -21.08 10.54
C LYS A 72 -4.19 -22.53 10.07
N SER A 73 -4.22 -23.48 11.01
CA SER A 73 -4.28 -24.92 10.67
C SER A 73 -5.69 -25.49 10.49
N ALA A 74 -6.76 -24.74 10.77
CA ALA A 74 -8.10 -25.27 10.62
C ALA A 74 -8.41 -25.57 9.14
N PRO A 75 -9.09 -26.70 8.82
CA PRO A 75 -9.38 -27.09 7.44
C PRO A 75 -10.11 -26.03 6.61
N GLN A 76 -10.97 -25.25 7.26
CA GLN A 76 -11.71 -24.14 6.63
C GLN A 76 -10.82 -23.06 6.01
N PHE A 77 -9.56 -22.91 6.46
CA PHE A 77 -8.60 -21.95 5.91
C PHE A 77 -7.72 -22.55 4.81
N ALA A 78 -7.69 -23.89 4.69
CA ALA A 78 -6.78 -24.56 3.77
C ALA A 78 -7.10 -24.27 2.30
N GLN A 79 -8.38 -24.20 1.94
CA GLN A 79 -8.79 -23.93 0.56
C GLN A 79 -8.38 -22.51 0.12
N ALA A 80 -8.61 -21.50 0.96
CA ALA A 80 -8.19 -20.13 0.69
C ALA A 80 -6.66 -20.02 0.57
N ALA A 81 -5.92 -20.71 1.45
CA ALA A 81 -4.46 -20.75 1.37
C ALA A 81 -3.93 -21.44 0.11
N LEU A 82 -4.55 -22.54 -0.32
CA LEU A 82 -4.17 -23.23 -1.56
C LEU A 82 -4.48 -22.39 -2.80
N HIS A 83 -5.60 -21.70 -2.80
CA HIS A 83 -5.96 -20.73 -3.85
C HIS A 83 -4.94 -19.58 -3.93
N GLU A 84 -4.53 -19.03 -2.79
CA GLU A 84 -3.48 -18.01 -2.74
C GLU A 84 -2.14 -18.55 -3.29
N ILE A 85 -1.76 -19.79 -2.94
CA ILE A 85 -0.55 -20.45 -3.48
C ILE A 85 -0.64 -20.62 -5.00
N GLU A 86 -1.79 -21.02 -5.53
CA GLU A 86 -1.99 -21.19 -6.98
C GLU A 86 -1.79 -19.87 -7.72
N ILE A 87 -2.43 -18.79 -7.26
CA ILE A 87 -2.27 -17.45 -7.84
C ILE A 87 -0.81 -16.98 -7.77
N LEU A 88 -0.20 -17.09 -6.59
CA LEU A 88 1.17 -16.66 -6.37
C LEU A 88 2.19 -17.48 -7.19
N SER A 89 1.91 -18.76 -7.44
CA SER A 89 2.74 -19.60 -8.32
C SER A 89 2.64 -19.12 -9.77
N ALA A 90 1.42 -18.87 -10.27
CA ALA A 90 1.24 -18.36 -11.63
C ALA A 90 1.91 -16.99 -11.83
N ILE A 91 1.84 -16.11 -10.82
CA ILE A 91 2.56 -14.83 -10.82
C ILE A 91 4.07 -15.03 -10.93
N ALA A 92 4.64 -15.94 -10.13
CA ALA A 92 6.08 -16.20 -10.13
C ALA A 92 6.57 -16.86 -11.42
N ASP A 93 5.77 -17.76 -12.01
CA ASP A 93 6.09 -18.47 -13.25
C ASP A 93 6.05 -17.55 -14.47
N GLY A 94 5.10 -16.60 -14.50
CA GLY A 94 4.99 -15.61 -15.57
C GLY A 94 6.01 -14.46 -15.51
N ASP A 95 6.68 -14.25 -14.36
CA ASP A 95 7.76 -13.27 -14.21
C ASP A 95 9.03 -13.87 -13.58
N PRO A 96 9.78 -14.72 -14.31
CA PRO A 96 11.02 -15.30 -13.82
C PRO A 96 12.07 -14.24 -13.43
N SER A 97 12.03 -13.08 -14.10
CA SER A 97 12.93 -11.94 -13.90
C SER A 97 12.64 -11.12 -12.65
N ASN A 98 11.47 -11.30 -12.04
CA ASN A 98 10.98 -10.56 -10.88
C ASN A 98 10.94 -9.03 -11.10
N SER A 99 10.62 -8.60 -12.32
CA SER A 99 10.65 -7.19 -12.77
C SER A 99 9.27 -6.53 -12.86
N LYS A 100 8.18 -7.28 -12.68
CA LYS A 100 6.80 -6.78 -12.85
C LYS A 100 6.21 -6.10 -11.62
N TYR A 101 7.01 -5.84 -10.58
CA TYR A 101 6.56 -5.17 -9.36
C TYR A 101 5.39 -5.87 -8.63
N VAL A 102 5.35 -7.20 -8.68
CA VAL A 102 4.43 -8.03 -7.90
C VAL A 102 5.26 -8.97 -7.02
N VAL A 103 4.80 -9.25 -5.79
CA VAL A 103 5.52 -10.13 -4.86
C VAL A 103 5.74 -11.51 -5.46
N ARG A 104 6.96 -12.02 -5.32
CA ARG A 104 7.33 -13.36 -5.77
C ARG A 104 7.20 -14.41 -4.68
N LEU A 105 6.50 -15.50 -5.00
CA LEU A 105 6.58 -16.76 -4.25
C LEU A 105 7.87 -17.49 -4.60
N ILE A 106 8.65 -17.83 -3.57
CA ILE A 106 9.92 -18.56 -3.67
C ILE A 106 9.71 -20.05 -3.44
N ASP A 107 8.89 -20.40 -2.44
CA ASP A 107 8.65 -21.79 -2.03
C ASP A 107 7.31 -21.89 -1.27
N HIS A 108 6.74 -23.09 -1.19
CA HIS A 108 5.61 -23.38 -0.33
C HIS A 108 5.69 -24.81 0.20
N PHE A 109 5.28 -25.02 1.46
CA PHE A 109 5.35 -26.33 2.09
C PHE A 109 4.31 -26.48 3.20
N LYS A 110 4.19 -27.70 3.73
CA LYS A 110 3.37 -28.00 4.90
C LYS A 110 4.26 -28.14 6.13
N HIS A 111 3.87 -27.49 7.23
CA HIS A 111 4.54 -27.61 8.51
C HIS A 111 3.60 -28.22 9.55
N THR A 112 3.99 -29.34 10.14
CA THR A 112 3.24 -29.97 11.23
C THR A 112 3.71 -29.42 12.56
N GLY A 113 2.82 -28.71 13.25
CA GLY A 113 3.06 -28.17 14.58
C GLY A 113 2.05 -28.69 15.62
N PRO A 114 2.14 -28.22 16.87
CA PRO A 114 1.25 -28.66 17.95
C PRO A 114 -0.24 -28.32 17.69
N ASN A 115 -0.50 -27.28 16.90
CA ASN A 115 -1.84 -26.79 16.59
C ASN A 115 -2.42 -27.42 15.31
N GLY A 116 -1.69 -28.29 14.62
CA GLY A 116 -2.12 -28.96 13.40
C GLY A 116 -1.11 -28.80 12.25
N GLN A 117 -1.57 -29.08 11.03
CA GLN A 117 -0.78 -28.88 9.82
C GLN A 117 -1.05 -27.48 9.27
N HIS A 118 0.01 -26.71 9.08
CA HIS A 118 -0.02 -25.34 8.59
C HIS A 118 0.52 -25.29 7.16
N LEU A 119 -0.17 -24.57 6.28
CA LEU A 119 0.36 -24.22 4.96
C LEU A 119 1.29 -23.01 5.11
N CYS A 120 2.49 -23.13 4.58
CA CYS A 120 3.53 -22.12 4.65
C CYS A 120 3.89 -21.64 3.24
N MET A 121 3.99 -20.33 3.08
CA MET A 121 4.45 -19.67 1.86
C MET A 121 5.72 -18.89 2.17
N VAL A 122 6.72 -19.02 1.32
CA VAL A 122 7.97 -18.27 1.39
C VAL A 122 7.96 -17.27 0.28
N LEU A 123 7.86 -16.00 0.65
CA LEU A 123 7.85 -14.86 -0.26
C LEU A 123 9.20 -14.15 -0.19
N GLU A 124 9.55 -13.40 -1.23
CA GLU A 124 10.67 -12.46 -1.13
C GLU A 124 10.46 -11.48 0.04
N PHE A 125 11.55 -11.09 0.70
CA PHE A 125 11.45 -10.06 1.73
C PHE A 125 11.21 -8.68 1.08
N LEU A 126 10.22 -7.96 1.60
CA LEU A 126 9.91 -6.58 1.25
C LEU A 126 9.92 -5.71 2.50
N GLY A 127 10.00 -4.40 2.30
CA GLY A 127 10.08 -3.39 3.33
C GLY A 127 8.73 -2.98 3.92
N ASP A 128 8.65 -1.70 4.28
CA ASP A 128 7.46 -1.12 4.92
C ASP A 128 6.30 -0.93 3.92
N SER A 129 5.07 -1.02 4.39
CA SER A 129 3.89 -0.71 3.57
C SER A 129 3.79 0.77 3.24
N LEU A 130 3.08 1.11 2.16
CA LEU A 130 2.77 2.50 1.85
C LEU A 130 1.93 3.16 2.95
N LEU A 131 1.12 2.40 3.69
CA LEU A 131 0.42 2.93 4.87
C LEU A 131 1.43 3.37 5.94
N HIS A 132 2.47 2.58 6.19
CA HIS A 132 3.53 2.97 7.12
C HIS A 132 4.31 4.19 6.60
N LEU A 133 4.54 4.32 5.28
CA LEU A 133 5.13 5.50 4.68
C LEU A 133 4.29 6.78 4.92
N VAL A 134 2.99 6.72 4.66
CA VAL A 134 2.06 7.84 4.92
C VAL A 134 2.05 8.22 6.42
N LYS A 135 2.02 7.23 7.31
CA LYS A 135 2.16 7.41 8.77
C LYS A 135 3.50 8.04 9.15
N TYR A 136 4.59 7.58 8.55
CA TYR A 136 5.94 8.09 8.80
C TYR A 136 6.02 9.58 8.42
N ASN A 137 5.41 9.95 7.29
CA ASN A 137 5.24 11.32 6.80
C ASN A 137 4.14 12.12 7.53
N ARG A 138 3.53 11.56 8.58
CA ARG A 138 2.50 12.21 9.42
C ARG A 138 1.27 12.66 8.63
N TYR A 139 0.84 11.87 7.64
CA TYR A 139 -0.38 12.13 6.86
C TYR A 139 -0.39 13.50 6.16
N LYS A 140 0.79 14.03 5.79
CA LYS A 140 0.91 15.33 5.10
C LYS A 140 0.76 15.26 3.58
N GLY A 141 0.59 14.07 3.02
CA GLY A 141 0.73 13.83 1.58
C GLY A 141 2.19 13.82 1.12
N LEU A 142 2.45 13.10 0.03
CA LEU A 142 3.75 12.99 -0.62
C LEU A 142 3.84 14.00 -1.77
N GLU A 143 5.06 14.46 -2.07
CA GLU A 143 5.32 15.26 -3.27
C GLU A 143 4.92 14.50 -4.53
N LEU A 144 4.33 15.18 -5.51
CA LEU A 144 3.77 14.51 -6.70
C LEU A 144 4.79 13.70 -7.50
N ASN A 145 6.06 14.09 -7.53
CA ASN A 145 7.11 13.29 -8.15
C ASN A 145 7.28 11.91 -7.49
N LYS A 146 7.23 11.87 -6.15
CA LYS A 146 7.28 10.63 -5.36
C LYS A 146 6.02 9.78 -5.60
N VAL A 147 4.86 10.42 -5.69
CA VAL A 147 3.59 9.74 -6.04
C VAL A 147 3.67 9.11 -7.43
N ARG A 148 4.21 9.82 -8.44
CA ARG A 148 4.38 9.30 -9.82
C ARG A 148 5.29 8.07 -9.86
N GLU A 149 6.38 8.05 -9.10
CA GLU A 149 7.27 6.88 -9.01
C GLU A 149 6.56 5.63 -8.48
N ILE A 150 5.79 5.80 -7.40
CA ILE A 150 4.98 4.74 -6.81
C ILE A 150 3.90 4.28 -7.81
N CYS A 151 3.23 5.22 -8.49
CA CYS A 151 2.21 4.91 -9.50
C CYS A 151 2.77 4.03 -10.62
N LYS A 152 3.98 4.31 -11.12
CA LYS A 152 4.61 3.50 -12.18
C LYS A 152 4.83 2.06 -11.74
N CYS A 153 5.26 1.84 -10.50
CA CYS A 153 5.45 0.49 -9.96
C CYS A 153 4.11 -0.26 -9.88
N ILE A 154 3.09 0.36 -9.26
CA ILE A 154 1.76 -0.26 -9.10
C ILE A 154 1.13 -0.56 -10.47
N LEU A 155 1.13 0.41 -11.39
CA LEU A 155 0.54 0.24 -12.73
C LEU A 155 1.28 -0.81 -13.57
N THR A 156 2.60 -0.94 -13.44
CA THR A 156 3.34 -2.02 -14.11
C THR A 156 2.91 -3.39 -13.57
N GLY A 157 2.69 -3.50 -12.26
CA GLY A 157 2.15 -4.72 -11.65
C GLY A 157 0.72 -5.02 -12.08
N LEU A 158 -0.16 -4.01 -12.13
CA LEU A 158 -1.53 -4.20 -12.58
C LEU A 158 -1.62 -4.54 -14.07
N ASP A 159 -0.80 -3.95 -14.93
CA ASP A 159 -0.76 -4.31 -16.36
C ASP A 159 -0.38 -5.79 -16.52
N TYR A 160 0.63 -6.26 -15.79
CA TYR A 160 1.01 -7.67 -15.78
C TYR A 160 -0.13 -8.59 -15.30
N LEU A 161 -0.72 -8.27 -14.14
CA LEU A 161 -1.82 -9.07 -13.56
C LEU A 161 -3.03 -9.12 -14.50
N HIS A 162 -3.46 -7.99 -15.02
CA HIS A 162 -4.70 -7.87 -15.81
C HIS A 162 -4.51 -8.43 -17.22
N LYS A 163 -3.43 -8.04 -17.91
CA LYS A 163 -3.26 -8.30 -19.33
C LYS A 163 -2.55 -9.61 -19.62
N GLU A 164 -1.52 -9.95 -18.85
CA GLU A 164 -0.72 -11.15 -19.09
C GLU A 164 -1.30 -12.37 -18.36
N LEU A 165 -1.85 -12.19 -17.15
CA LEU A 165 -2.39 -13.30 -16.36
C LEU A 165 -3.93 -13.38 -16.37
N GLY A 166 -4.66 -12.27 -16.51
CA GLY A 166 -6.11 -12.27 -16.34
C GLY A 166 -6.55 -12.40 -14.88
N LEU A 167 -5.73 -11.89 -13.96
CA LEU A 167 -6.00 -11.84 -12.52
C LEU A 167 -6.57 -10.47 -12.13
N ILE A 168 -7.48 -10.47 -11.15
CA ILE A 168 -7.98 -9.27 -10.47
C ILE A 168 -7.51 -9.34 -9.03
N HIS A 169 -6.88 -8.28 -8.52
CA HIS A 169 -6.34 -8.23 -7.16
C HIS A 169 -7.47 -8.13 -6.11
N THR A 170 -8.47 -7.31 -6.39
CA THR A 170 -9.73 -7.12 -5.62
C THR A 170 -9.60 -6.50 -4.23
N ASP A 171 -8.40 -6.35 -3.66
CA ASP A 171 -8.20 -5.67 -2.37
C ASP A 171 -6.97 -4.73 -2.37
N LEU A 172 -6.86 -3.90 -3.40
CA LEU A 172 -5.80 -2.88 -3.44
C LEU A 172 -6.05 -1.78 -2.40
N LYS A 173 -5.04 -1.56 -1.57
CA LYS A 173 -4.99 -0.52 -0.52
C LYS A 173 -3.54 -0.26 -0.13
N LEU A 174 -3.29 0.77 0.68
CA LEU A 174 -1.94 1.16 1.08
C LEU A 174 -1.19 0.08 1.88
N GLU A 175 -1.91 -0.80 2.58
CA GLU A 175 -1.35 -1.95 3.31
C GLU A 175 -0.80 -3.02 2.37
N ASN A 176 -1.42 -3.17 1.19
CA ASN A 176 -1.13 -4.24 0.23
C ASN A 176 -0.16 -3.78 -0.88
N VAL A 177 0.61 -2.73 -0.61
CA VAL A 177 1.73 -2.29 -1.44
C VAL A 177 2.93 -2.04 -0.52
N LEU A 178 4.01 -2.79 -0.73
CA LEU A 178 5.21 -2.74 0.11
C LEU A 178 6.38 -2.15 -0.66
N LEU A 179 7.17 -1.30 0.01
CA LEU A 179 8.44 -0.81 -0.51
C LEU A 179 9.45 -1.96 -0.68
N LEU A 180 10.41 -1.83 -1.58
CA LEU A 180 11.48 -2.84 -1.74
C LEU A 180 12.44 -2.90 -0.53
N SER A 181 12.51 -1.83 0.27
CA SER A 181 13.38 -1.77 1.45
C SER A 181 12.67 -1.05 2.61
N THR A 182 13.16 -1.25 3.84
CA THR A 182 12.55 -0.55 4.99
C THR A 182 12.91 0.94 4.98
N ILE A 183 11.96 1.78 5.38
CA ILE A 183 12.11 3.24 5.54
C ILE A 183 13.32 3.55 6.43
N ASN A 184 13.48 2.80 7.52
CA ASN A 184 14.65 2.89 8.36
C ASN A 184 15.69 1.83 7.97
N ALA A 185 16.75 2.26 7.30
CA ALA A 185 17.86 1.40 6.86
C ALA A 185 18.48 0.55 7.99
N THR A 186 18.53 1.07 9.23
CA THR A 186 19.10 0.34 10.38
C THR A 186 18.25 -0.85 10.83
N LYS A 187 16.97 -0.89 10.43
CA LYS A 187 16.05 -2.01 10.71
C LYS A 187 15.91 -2.96 9.53
N ASP A 188 16.51 -2.62 8.39
CA ASP A 188 16.49 -3.44 7.19
C ASP A 188 17.44 -4.63 7.39
N PRO A 189 16.98 -5.88 7.30
CA PRO A 189 17.86 -7.03 7.51
C PRO A 189 18.95 -7.15 6.44
N ILE A 190 18.73 -6.61 5.24
CA ILE A 190 19.70 -6.63 4.14
C ILE A 190 20.67 -5.45 4.28
N ARG A 191 20.14 -4.23 4.48
CA ARG A 191 20.97 -3.01 4.49
C ARG A 191 21.73 -2.78 5.80
N SER A 192 21.27 -3.33 6.92
CA SER A 192 21.94 -3.19 8.22
C SER A 192 23.19 -4.07 8.38
N GLY A 193 23.35 -5.10 7.54
CA GLY A 193 24.43 -6.10 7.69
C GLY A 193 24.27 -6.97 8.94
N THR A 194 23.08 -7.03 9.54
CA THR A 194 22.82 -7.84 10.74
C THR A 194 22.98 -9.32 10.40
N ALA A 195 23.86 -10.02 11.13
CA ALA A 195 24.04 -11.45 10.96
C ALA A 195 22.74 -12.21 11.29
N PRO A 196 22.36 -13.22 10.49
CA PRO A 196 21.18 -14.03 10.77
C PRO A 196 21.40 -14.89 12.02
N ILE A 197 20.34 -15.10 12.78
CA ILE A 197 20.30 -16.05 13.88
C ILE A 197 20.14 -17.44 13.29
N LEU A 198 21.16 -18.29 13.41
CA LEU A 198 21.16 -19.66 12.87
C LEU A 198 20.78 -20.71 13.91
N GLU A 199 21.07 -20.44 15.18
CA GLU A 199 20.75 -21.34 16.30
C GLU A 199 19.75 -20.69 17.23
N ARG A 200 18.94 -21.50 17.91
CA ARG A 200 18.08 -20.99 18.97
C ARG A 200 18.98 -20.38 20.05
N PRO A 201 18.74 -19.13 20.48
CA PRO A 201 19.43 -18.59 21.64
C PRO A 201 19.23 -19.55 22.82
N GLU A 202 20.31 -20.06 23.39
CA GLU A 202 20.25 -20.96 24.55
C GLU A 202 19.43 -20.29 25.66
N GLY A 203 18.30 -20.91 26.01
CA GLY A 203 17.48 -20.47 27.12
C GLY A 203 17.96 -21.15 28.40
N ILE A 204 18.28 -20.35 29.41
CA ILE A 204 18.31 -20.77 30.82
C ILE A 204 17.12 -21.71 31.08
N PRO A 205 17.33 -22.88 31.70
CA PRO A 205 16.25 -23.84 31.90
C PRO A 205 15.20 -23.28 32.87
N ASN A 206 13.94 -23.56 32.56
CA ASN A 206 12.71 -23.34 33.33
C ASN A 206 11.96 -22.02 33.09
N GLY A 207 10.71 -22.17 32.64
CA GLY A 207 9.76 -21.14 32.22
C GLY A 207 9.22 -20.23 33.34
N GLY A 208 10.09 -19.64 34.15
CA GLY A 208 9.76 -18.56 35.09
C GLY A 208 10.10 -17.16 34.58
N THR A 209 11.07 -17.03 33.67
CA THR A 209 11.68 -15.73 33.33
C THR A 209 11.10 -15.05 32.09
N THR A 210 10.39 -15.78 31.20
CA THR A 210 9.69 -15.19 30.06
C THR A 210 8.58 -14.24 30.52
N MET A 211 7.89 -14.60 31.61
CA MET A 211 6.97 -13.72 32.32
C MET A 211 7.70 -12.47 32.80
N ASN A 212 8.89 -12.58 33.39
CA ASN A 212 9.66 -11.41 33.83
C ASN A 212 10.10 -10.48 32.69
N ILE A 213 10.42 -10.97 31.49
CA ILE A 213 10.80 -10.11 30.36
C ILE A 213 9.58 -9.47 29.71
N ILE A 214 8.49 -10.22 29.53
CA ILE A 214 7.22 -9.72 29.01
C ILE A 214 6.65 -8.70 30.01
N GLU A 215 6.63 -9.00 31.30
CA GLU A 215 6.18 -8.12 32.36
C GLU A 215 7.10 -6.90 32.52
N LYS A 216 8.42 -7.04 32.31
CA LYS A 216 9.35 -5.89 32.27
C LYS A 216 9.14 -5.02 31.03
N LYS A 217 8.83 -5.61 29.86
CA LYS A 217 8.43 -4.88 28.64
C LYS A 217 7.06 -4.23 28.79
N LEU A 218 6.11 -4.89 29.46
CA LEU A 218 4.77 -4.38 29.76
C LEU A 218 4.85 -3.23 30.77
N LYS A 219 5.65 -3.37 31.84
CA LYS A 219 5.95 -2.31 32.83
C LYS A 219 6.70 -1.16 32.18
N GLN A 220 7.59 -1.40 31.22
CA GLN A 220 8.27 -0.35 30.47
C GLN A 220 7.33 0.36 29.49
N ARG A 221 6.43 -0.36 28.81
CA ARG A 221 5.35 0.20 27.98
C ARG A 221 4.36 1.01 28.81
N ALA A 222 3.93 0.50 29.97
CA ALA A 222 3.07 1.17 30.93
C ALA A 222 3.75 2.43 31.50
N ARG A 223 5.04 2.38 31.85
CA ARG A 223 5.83 3.56 32.26
C ARG A 223 5.94 4.59 31.15
N ARG A 224 6.13 4.19 29.88
CA ARG A 224 6.17 5.11 28.72
C ARG A 224 4.79 5.71 28.39
N ALA A 225 3.71 4.93 28.55
CA ALA A 225 2.35 5.41 28.39
C ALA A 225 1.96 6.38 29.52
N ALA A 226 2.31 6.05 30.77
CA ALA A 226 2.14 6.93 31.93
C ALA A 226 2.96 8.21 31.80
N ALA A 227 4.20 8.16 31.32
CA ALA A 227 5.03 9.34 31.04
C ALA A 227 4.46 10.20 29.89
N ARG A 228 3.82 9.60 28.88
CA ARG A 228 3.08 10.34 27.83
C ARG A 228 1.84 11.04 28.38
N ILE A 229 1.15 10.41 29.33
CA ILE A 229 -0.03 10.98 30.01
C ILE A 229 0.40 12.07 31.00
N SER A 230 1.50 11.88 31.74
CA SER A 230 2.05 12.90 32.64
C SER A 230 2.59 14.10 31.86
N ASN A 231 3.25 13.87 30.71
CA ASN A 231 3.69 14.95 29.83
C ASN A 231 2.50 15.66 29.13
N ARG A 232 1.37 14.97 28.89
CA ARG A 232 0.13 15.62 28.43
C ARG A 232 -0.54 16.46 29.52
N ARG A 233 -0.46 16.05 30.79
CA ARG A 233 -0.94 16.86 31.94
C ARG A 233 -0.01 18.04 32.25
N ALA A 234 1.30 17.89 32.05
CA ALA A 234 2.27 18.98 32.20
C ALA A 234 2.21 19.99 31.03
N SER A 235 1.78 19.57 29.83
CA SER A 235 1.68 20.41 28.63
C SER A 235 0.46 21.36 28.60
N MET A 236 -0.31 21.45 29.70
CA MET A 236 -1.28 22.54 29.91
C MET A 236 -0.62 23.80 30.53
N GLY A 237 0.69 23.76 30.83
CA GLY A 237 1.54 24.93 31.07
C GLY A 237 2.61 25.01 30.00
N GLY A 238 2.80 26.19 29.40
CA GLY A 238 3.54 26.36 28.14
C GLY A 238 5.05 26.03 28.15
N VAL A 239 5.53 25.93 26.91
CA VAL A 239 6.93 25.97 26.41
C VAL A 239 7.77 24.67 26.52
N GLY A 240 8.22 24.19 25.34
CA GLY A 240 9.50 23.47 25.23
C GLY A 240 9.46 21.95 25.01
N GLY A 241 8.76 21.45 23.99
CA GLY A 241 9.00 20.10 23.49
C GLY A 241 10.31 20.05 22.70
N GLY A 242 11.35 19.36 23.21
CA GLY A 242 12.63 19.16 22.53
C GLY A 242 12.49 18.65 21.09
N PRO A 243 13.48 18.86 20.22
CA PRO A 243 13.35 18.68 18.78
C PRO A 243 12.96 17.23 18.46
N LYS A 244 11.74 17.03 17.96
CA LYS A 244 11.36 15.77 17.29
C LYS A 244 12.32 15.63 16.11
N ALA A 245 13.11 14.55 16.09
CA ALA A 245 13.98 14.22 14.97
C ALA A 245 13.28 14.53 13.63
N ASN A 246 13.95 15.34 12.81
CA ASN A 246 13.42 15.77 11.53
C ASN A 246 13.33 14.52 10.64
N ARG A 247 12.13 13.98 10.46
CA ARG A 247 11.90 12.82 9.60
C ARG A 247 11.90 13.35 8.17
N SER A 248 12.94 13.06 7.41
CA SER A 248 12.98 13.31 5.98
C SER A 248 12.53 12.06 5.22
N LEU A 249 11.93 12.29 4.05
CA LEU A 249 11.67 11.25 3.04
C LEU A 249 12.86 11.08 2.08
N ASP A 250 13.87 11.95 2.18
CA ASP A 250 15.04 11.91 1.30
C ASP A 250 15.85 10.64 1.54
N GLY A 251 16.25 9.98 0.45
CA GLY A 251 17.02 8.74 0.49
C GLY A 251 16.18 7.48 0.78
N ILE A 252 14.86 7.58 0.89
CA ILE A 252 13.97 6.42 0.89
C ILE A 252 13.79 5.95 -0.57
N ASP A 253 14.07 4.67 -0.83
CA ASP A 253 13.74 4.03 -2.11
C ASP A 253 12.22 3.78 -2.18
N LEU A 254 11.55 4.46 -3.11
CA LEU A 254 10.10 4.42 -3.27
C LEU A 254 9.62 3.35 -4.24
N ARG A 255 10.53 2.55 -4.83
CA ARG A 255 10.12 1.37 -5.59
C ARG A 255 9.36 0.43 -4.67
N CYS A 256 8.24 -0.09 -5.17
CA CYS A 256 7.33 -0.91 -4.39
C CYS A 256 6.78 -2.08 -5.21
N LYS A 257 6.13 -3.02 -4.53
CA LYS A 257 5.43 -4.15 -5.15
C LYS A 257 4.04 -4.32 -4.58
N VAL A 258 3.12 -4.79 -5.43
CA VAL A 258 1.78 -5.24 -5.02
C VAL A 258 1.92 -6.59 -4.30
N VAL A 259 1.24 -6.74 -3.16
CA VAL A 259 1.30 -7.92 -2.30
C VAL A 259 -0.10 -8.35 -1.83
N ASP A 260 -0.18 -9.51 -1.19
CA ASP A 260 -1.38 -10.07 -0.56
C ASP A 260 -2.51 -10.44 -1.53
N PHE A 261 -2.38 -11.63 -2.11
CA PHE A 261 -3.30 -12.18 -3.11
C PHE A 261 -4.36 -13.11 -2.50
N GLY A 262 -4.57 -13.04 -1.17
CA GLY A 262 -5.55 -13.88 -0.48
C GLY A 262 -7.00 -13.67 -0.91
N ASN A 263 -7.32 -12.49 -1.46
CA ASN A 263 -8.65 -12.16 -2.00
C ASN A 263 -8.69 -12.16 -3.53
N ALA A 264 -7.54 -12.29 -4.20
CA ALA A 264 -7.45 -12.19 -5.65
C ALA A 264 -8.21 -13.33 -6.35
N CYS A 265 -8.65 -13.08 -7.58
CA CYS A 265 -9.38 -14.06 -8.38
C CYS A 265 -9.01 -13.97 -9.86
N TRP A 266 -9.25 -15.06 -10.60
CA TRP A 266 -9.17 -15.05 -12.06
C TRP A 266 -10.44 -14.39 -12.62
N ALA A 267 -10.30 -13.63 -13.70
CA ALA A 267 -11.42 -12.93 -14.32
C ALA A 267 -12.56 -13.86 -14.78
N ASP A 268 -12.23 -15.10 -15.15
CA ASP A 268 -13.17 -16.14 -15.56
C ASP A 268 -13.71 -16.99 -14.38
N LYS A 269 -13.17 -16.82 -13.16
CA LYS A 269 -13.50 -17.61 -11.96
C LYS A 269 -13.63 -16.73 -10.72
N GLN A 270 -14.56 -15.79 -10.76
CA GLN A 270 -14.93 -14.96 -9.62
C GLN A 270 -15.69 -15.77 -8.57
N PHE A 271 -15.26 -15.73 -7.30
CA PHE A 271 -15.88 -16.50 -6.21
C PHE A 271 -16.55 -15.64 -5.12
N ALA A 272 -16.33 -14.33 -5.12
CA ALA A 272 -16.97 -13.39 -4.20
C ALA A 272 -17.56 -12.20 -4.97
N GLN A 273 -18.75 -11.76 -4.57
CA GLN A 273 -19.40 -10.54 -5.09
C GLN A 273 -19.05 -9.31 -4.25
N GLU A 274 -18.78 -9.50 -2.95
CA GLU A 274 -18.29 -8.44 -2.08
C GLU A 274 -16.76 -8.52 -2.00
N ILE A 275 -16.12 -7.60 -2.69
CA ILE A 275 -14.68 -7.41 -2.71
C ILE A 275 -14.31 -6.00 -2.22
N GLN A 276 -13.01 -5.70 -2.20
CA GLN A 276 -12.42 -4.42 -1.84
C GLN A 276 -12.67 -3.98 -0.39
N THR A 277 -11.63 -3.46 0.23
CA THR A 277 -11.75 -2.68 1.47
C THR A 277 -12.60 -1.43 1.22
N ARG A 278 -13.49 -1.10 2.17
CA ARG A 278 -14.60 -0.13 2.01
C ARG A 278 -14.19 1.20 1.38
N GLN A 279 -13.08 1.80 1.80
CA GLN A 279 -12.62 3.12 1.34
C GLN A 279 -12.06 3.12 -0.09
N TYR A 280 -11.73 1.95 -0.63
CA TYR A 280 -11.18 1.75 -1.97
C TYR A 280 -12.19 1.05 -2.90
N ARG A 281 -13.43 0.86 -2.43
CA ARG A 281 -14.47 0.06 -3.09
C ARG A 281 -15.12 0.84 -4.23
N ALA A 282 -15.20 0.21 -5.40
CA ALA A 282 -15.76 0.77 -6.62
C ALA A 282 -17.29 0.78 -6.60
N PRO A 283 -17.96 1.71 -7.32
CA PRO A 283 -19.42 1.82 -7.33
C PRO A 283 -20.12 0.55 -7.85
N GLU A 284 -19.56 -0.13 -8.87
CA GLU A 284 -20.13 -1.36 -9.42
C GLU A 284 -20.14 -2.52 -8.41
N VAL A 285 -19.21 -2.53 -7.46
CA VAL A 285 -19.16 -3.50 -6.36
C VAL A 285 -20.24 -3.17 -5.32
N ILE A 286 -20.44 -1.89 -4.99
CA ILE A 286 -21.54 -1.46 -4.09
C ILE A 286 -22.91 -1.78 -4.70
N LEU A 287 -23.08 -1.52 -6.00
CA LEU A 287 -24.32 -1.75 -6.73
C LEU A 287 -24.56 -3.21 -7.10
N GLN A 288 -23.52 -4.05 -7.00
CA GLN A 288 -23.53 -5.44 -7.46
C GLN A 288 -23.97 -5.55 -8.94
N SER A 289 -23.31 -4.80 -9.81
CA SER A 289 -23.52 -4.85 -11.27
C SER A 289 -22.50 -5.73 -12.01
N GLY A 290 -21.70 -6.51 -11.26
CA GLY A 290 -20.53 -7.22 -11.77
C GLY A 290 -19.27 -6.33 -11.72
N TYR A 291 -18.10 -6.96 -11.63
CA TYR A 291 -16.81 -6.28 -11.61
C TYR A 291 -15.82 -6.98 -12.53
N SER A 292 -14.76 -6.26 -12.88
CA SER A 292 -13.64 -6.72 -13.71
C SER A 292 -12.34 -6.06 -13.24
N PHE A 293 -11.30 -6.07 -14.08
CA PHE A 293 -10.01 -5.40 -13.86
C PHE A 293 -10.15 -3.91 -13.48
N SER A 294 -11.20 -3.25 -13.97
CA SER A 294 -11.52 -1.84 -13.70
C SER A 294 -11.83 -1.54 -12.23
N ALA A 295 -12.18 -2.55 -11.41
CA ALA A 295 -12.32 -2.40 -9.97
C ALA A 295 -10.97 -2.09 -9.30
N ASP A 296 -9.90 -2.78 -9.71
CA ASP A 296 -8.54 -2.50 -9.23
C ASP A 296 -8.10 -1.08 -9.65
N MET A 297 -8.48 -0.64 -10.84
CA MET A 297 -8.16 0.71 -11.34
C MET A 297 -8.82 1.81 -10.50
N TRP A 298 -10.04 1.58 -9.99
CA TRP A 298 -10.69 2.48 -9.04
C TRP A 298 -9.95 2.52 -7.70
N SER A 299 -9.62 1.36 -7.12
CA SER A 299 -8.84 1.29 -5.87
C SER A 299 -7.47 1.96 -6.01
N PHE A 300 -6.82 1.79 -7.17
CA PHE A 300 -5.59 2.49 -7.52
C PHE A 300 -5.77 4.01 -7.46
N ALA A 301 -6.84 4.57 -8.04
CA ALA A 301 -7.10 6.01 -7.95
C ALA A 301 -7.26 6.50 -6.50
N CYS A 302 -7.97 5.73 -5.66
CA CYS A 302 -8.08 6.04 -4.23
C CYS A 302 -6.71 6.03 -3.53
N ILE A 303 -5.84 5.06 -3.83
CA ILE A 303 -4.45 5.01 -3.33
C ILE A 303 -3.67 6.25 -3.77
N VAL A 304 -3.73 6.63 -5.05
CA VAL A 304 -2.98 7.77 -5.59
C VAL A 304 -3.37 9.08 -4.91
N PHE A 305 -4.67 9.29 -4.68
CA PHE A 305 -5.16 10.43 -3.92
C PHE A 305 -4.67 10.41 -2.47
N GLU A 306 -4.74 9.27 -1.80
CA GLU A 306 -4.31 9.15 -0.41
C GLU A 306 -2.81 9.37 -0.25
N LEU A 307 -2.00 8.90 -1.20
CA LEU A 307 -0.56 9.18 -1.23
C LEU A 307 -0.29 10.67 -1.42
N ALA A 308 -1.00 11.34 -2.31
CA ALA A 308 -0.79 12.76 -2.63
C ALA A 308 -1.28 13.70 -1.51
N THR A 309 -2.34 13.33 -0.80
CA THR A 309 -3.01 14.20 0.18
C THR A 309 -2.77 13.81 1.64
N GLY A 310 -2.43 12.54 1.89
CA GLY A 310 -2.38 11.95 3.22
C GLY A 310 -3.73 11.56 3.81
N GLU A 311 -4.84 11.76 3.07
CA GLU A 311 -6.20 11.46 3.51
C GLU A 311 -6.88 10.48 2.55
N MET A 312 -7.69 9.56 3.11
CA MET A 312 -8.54 8.68 2.32
C MET A 312 -9.53 9.50 1.48
N MET A 313 -9.70 9.14 0.20
CA MET A 313 -10.62 9.84 -0.71
C MET A 313 -12.07 9.75 -0.25
N PHE A 314 -12.51 8.56 0.16
CA PHE A 314 -13.86 8.29 0.61
C PHE A 314 -13.84 7.64 2.00
N THR A 315 -14.55 8.25 2.94
CA THR A 315 -14.70 7.76 4.32
C THR A 315 -16.18 7.72 4.69
N PRO A 316 -16.96 6.81 4.08
CA PRO A 316 -18.40 6.77 4.29
C PRO A 316 -18.75 6.43 5.74
N LYS A 317 -19.89 6.95 6.21
CA LYS A 317 -20.40 6.73 7.57
C LYS A 317 -21.88 6.35 7.54
N GLY A 318 -22.27 5.49 8.47
CA GLY A 318 -23.68 5.21 8.71
C GLY A 318 -24.35 6.42 9.37
N GLY A 319 -25.57 6.74 8.96
CA GLY A 319 -26.34 7.84 9.52
C GLY A 319 -27.78 7.45 9.83
N GLN A 320 -28.55 8.37 10.41
CA GLN A 320 -29.98 8.15 10.60
C GLN A 320 -30.68 8.11 9.23
N GLY A 321 -31.20 6.93 8.88
CA GLY A 321 -32.03 6.74 7.70
C GLY A 321 -31.30 6.37 6.42
N PHE A 322 -29.95 6.33 6.40
CA PHE A 322 -29.17 5.87 5.25
C PHE A 322 -28.02 4.94 5.68
N SER A 323 -27.62 4.06 4.78
CA SER A 323 -26.52 3.11 5.01
C SER A 323 -25.17 3.72 4.66
N GLU A 324 -24.08 3.12 5.17
CA GLU A 324 -22.71 3.49 4.75
C GLU A 324 -22.52 3.39 3.23
N ASP A 325 -23.16 2.43 2.57
CA ASP A 325 -23.07 2.29 1.12
C ASP A 325 -23.76 3.46 0.38
N GLU A 326 -24.90 3.94 0.89
CA GLU A 326 -25.61 5.08 0.30
C GLU A 326 -24.83 6.39 0.51
N ASP A 327 -24.22 6.56 1.68
CA ASP A 327 -23.29 7.66 1.96
C ASP A 327 -22.06 7.60 1.05
N HIS A 328 -21.53 6.40 0.81
CA HIS A 328 -20.39 6.22 -0.08
C HIS A 328 -20.73 6.66 -1.51
N LEU A 329 -21.87 6.23 -2.05
CA LEU A 329 -22.36 6.66 -3.36
C LEU A 329 -22.62 8.18 -3.40
N ALA A 330 -23.13 8.78 -2.32
CA ALA A 330 -23.29 10.22 -2.20
C ALA A 330 -21.95 10.96 -2.29
N MET A 331 -20.93 10.52 -1.53
CA MET A 331 -19.59 11.11 -1.59
C MET A 331 -18.97 11.03 -3.00
N MET A 332 -19.15 9.90 -3.68
CA MET A 332 -18.70 9.76 -5.07
C MET A 332 -19.41 10.76 -5.99
N MET A 333 -20.74 10.90 -5.87
CA MET A 333 -21.52 11.83 -6.69
C MET A 333 -21.23 13.31 -6.37
N GLU A 334 -20.94 13.63 -5.12
CA GLU A 334 -20.52 14.99 -4.72
C GLU A 334 -19.20 15.39 -5.38
N LEU A 335 -18.26 14.45 -5.53
CA LEU A 335 -16.94 14.72 -6.10
C LEU A 335 -16.91 14.63 -7.63
N LEU A 336 -17.63 13.67 -8.21
CA LEU A 336 -17.53 13.27 -9.62
C LEU A 336 -18.74 13.71 -10.46
N GLY A 337 -19.77 14.27 -9.81
CA GLY A 337 -21.03 14.64 -10.45
C GLY A 337 -22.07 13.51 -10.46
N LYS A 338 -23.19 13.76 -11.14
CA LYS A 338 -24.32 12.82 -11.14
C LYS A 338 -23.93 11.51 -11.83
N MET A 339 -24.13 10.39 -11.13
CA MET A 339 -23.97 9.06 -11.71
C MET A 339 -24.94 8.87 -12.89
N PRO A 340 -24.47 8.38 -14.06
CA PRO A 340 -25.35 8.13 -15.20
C PRO A 340 -26.48 7.16 -14.83
N ARG A 341 -27.71 7.48 -15.25
CA ARG A 341 -28.92 6.71 -14.88
C ARG A 341 -28.81 5.21 -15.21
N LYS A 342 -28.15 4.86 -16.31
CA LYS A 342 -27.91 3.47 -16.72
C LYS A 342 -27.07 2.71 -15.69
N ILE A 343 -26.04 3.36 -15.15
CA ILE A 343 -25.16 2.79 -14.12
C ILE A 343 -25.91 2.74 -12.78
N ALA A 344 -26.51 3.86 -12.37
CA ALA A 344 -27.22 3.97 -11.09
C ALA A 344 -28.33 2.91 -10.94
N ASN A 345 -28.99 2.53 -12.04
CA ASN A 345 -30.06 1.53 -12.07
C ASN A 345 -29.64 0.15 -12.61
N GLY A 346 -28.36 -0.07 -12.87
CA GLY A 346 -27.86 -1.26 -13.57
C GLY A 346 -27.50 -2.45 -12.67
N GLY A 347 -27.35 -2.24 -11.36
CA GLY A 347 -26.89 -3.26 -10.41
C GLY A 347 -28.03 -3.96 -9.66
N ALA A 348 -27.75 -5.17 -9.15
CA ALA A 348 -28.71 -5.96 -8.37
C ALA A 348 -29.20 -5.22 -7.11
N ARG A 349 -28.34 -4.37 -6.51
CA ARG A 349 -28.66 -3.57 -5.32
C ARG A 349 -29.03 -2.12 -5.62
N SER A 350 -29.08 -1.72 -6.89
CA SER A 350 -29.41 -0.34 -7.27
C SER A 350 -30.70 0.18 -6.64
N LYS A 351 -31.73 -0.68 -6.54
CA LYS A 351 -33.02 -0.32 -5.94
C LYS A 351 -32.95 -0.05 -4.44
N ASP A 352 -31.88 -0.44 -3.75
CA ASP A 352 -31.69 -0.10 -2.34
C ASP A 352 -31.38 1.39 -2.18
N TYR A 353 -30.70 1.99 -3.16
CA TYR A 353 -30.07 3.31 -3.06
C TYR A 353 -30.69 4.36 -3.97
N PHE A 354 -31.08 3.99 -5.19
CA PHE A 354 -31.52 4.92 -6.23
C PHE A 354 -33.01 4.80 -6.56
N ASP A 355 -33.63 5.92 -6.90
CA ASP A 355 -34.96 5.98 -7.49
C ASP A 355 -34.93 5.72 -9.01
N LYS A 356 -36.11 5.74 -9.65
CA LYS A 356 -36.24 5.47 -11.09
C LYS A 356 -35.52 6.50 -11.99
N TYR A 357 -35.18 7.67 -11.47
CA TYR A 357 -34.47 8.75 -12.18
C TYR A 357 -32.95 8.68 -11.98
N GLY A 358 -32.47 7.80 -11.09
CA GLY A 358 -31.06 7.67 -10.75
C GLY A 358 -30.62 8.64 -9.64
N ASP A 359 -31.56 9.14 -8.83
CA ASP A 359 -31.28 9.98 -7.68
C ASP A 359 -31.30 9.17 -6.38
N LEU A 360 -30.42 9.50 -5.43
CA LEU A 360 -30.34 8.80 -4.13
C LEU A 360 -31.63 9.00 -3.32
N LYS A 361 -32.13 7.92 -2.70
CA LYS A 361 -33.43 7.89 -2.05
C LYS A 361 -33.48 8.73 -0.77
N ARG A 362 -32.47 8.59 0.10
CA ARG A 362 -32.42 9.26 1.41
C ARG A 362 -31.51 10.48 1.42
N ILE A 363 -30.37 10.42 0.71
CA ILE A 363 -29.43 11.56 0.64
C ILE A 363 -29.78 12.44 -0.56
N ARG A 364 -30.78 13.31 -0.40
CA ARG A 364 -31.33 14.12 -1.51
C ARG A 364 -30.60 15.45 -1.76
N ARG A 365 -29.74 15.88 -0.85
CA ARG A 365 -29.03 17.17 -0.93
C ARG A 365 -27.52 16.92 -0.96
N LEU A 366 -26.99 16.78 -2.18
CA LEU A 366 -25.57 16.59 -2.44
C LEU A 366 -24.86 17.94 -2.58
N LYS A 367 -23.71 18.07 -1.90
CA LYS A 367 -22.81 19.23 -2.00
C LYS A 367 -21.77 18.98 -3.08
N HIS A 368 -22.14 19.29 -4.32
CA HIS A 368 -21.25 19.09 -5.47
C HIS A 368 -20.00 19.97 -5.37
N GLY A 369 -18.87 19.37 -5.72
CA GLY A 369 -17.57 20.02 -5.90
C GLY A 369 -16.86 19.45 -7.12
N SER A 370 -15.58 19.76 -7.25
CA SER A 370 -14.69 19.10 -8.20
C SER A 370 -13.43 18.67 -7.48
N LEU A 371 -12.77 17.63 -8.00
CA LEU A 371 -11.48 17.20 -7.48
C LEU A 371 -10.45 18.34 -7.53
N GLU A 372 -10.42 19.12 -8.61
CA GLU A 372 -9.50 20.26 -8.74
C GLU A 372 -9.71 21.30 -7.62
N LYS A 373 -10.96 21.68 -7.37
CA LYS A 373 -11.29 22.66 -6.34
C LYS A 373 -10.97 22.13 -4.94
N LEU A 374 -11.25 20.86 -4.69
CA LEU A 374 -10.91 20.19 -3.43
C LEU A 374 -9.39 20.24 -3.17
N LEU A 375 -8.58 19.93 -4.19
CA LEU A 375 -7.12 19.94 -4.10
C LEU A 375 -6.55 21.33 -3.83
N ILE A 376 -7.10 22.37 -4.46
CA ILE A 376 -6.68 23.77 -4.24
C ILE A 376 -7.11 24.26 -2.85
N ASP A 377 -8.40 24.16 -2.54
CA ASP A 377 -8.99 24.80 -1.36
C ASP A 377 -8.54 24.14 -0.06
N LYS A 378 -8.53 22.79 -0.04
CA LYS A 378 -8.23 22.01 1.17
C LYS A 378 -6.76 21.62 1.25
N PHE A 379 -6.20 21.10 0.17
CA PHE A 379 -4.85 20.51 0.17
C PHE A 379 -3.76 21.46 -0.34
N ARG A 380 -4.13 22.68 -0.75
CA ARG A 380 -3.20 23.75 -1.17
C ARG A 380 -2.31 23.37 -2.35
N PHE A 381 -2.84 22.54 -3.26
CA PHE A 381 -2.16 22.28 -4.53
C PHE A 381 -2.14 23.56 -5.37
N SER A 382 -1.10 23.72 -6.20
CA SER A 382 -1.10 24.77 -7.22
C SER A 382 -2.22 24.51 -8.24
N GLU A 383 -2.71 25.54 -8.92
CA GLU A 383 -3.74 25.37 -9.96
C GLU A 383 -3.28 24.40 -11.06
N ILE A 384 -2.00 24.49 -11.45
CA ILE A 384 -1.39 23.63 -12.48
C ILE A 384 -1.34 22.17 -12.00
N ASP A 385 -0.78 21.93 -10.80
CA ASP A 385 -0.67 20.58 -10.25
C ASP A 385 -2.05 19.97 -10.02
N SER A 386 -3.00 20.77 -9.53
CA SER A 386 -4.38 20.35 -9.32
C SER A 386 -5.04 19.91 -10.63
N HIS A 387 -4.93 20.73 -11.68
CA HIS A 387 -5.49 20.43 -13.00
C HIS A 387 -4.88 19.16 -13.61
N GLU A 388 -3.55 19.07 -13.65
CA GLU A 388 -2.87 17.92 -14.26
C GLU A 388 -3.07 16.62 -13.45
N PHE A 389 -3.15 16.72 -12.12
CA PHE A 389 -3.48 15.58 -11.25
C PHE A 389 -4.92 15.13 -11.42
N ALA A 390 -5.89 16.05 -11.46
CA ALA A 390 -7.29 15.72 -11.68
C ALA A 390 -7.51 15.12 -13.08
N LYS A 391 -6.84 15.65 -14.11
CA LYS A 391 -6.86 15.11 -15.47
C LYS A 391 -6.37 13.67 -15.55
N PHE A 392 -5.39 13.28 -14.73
CA PHE A 392 -4.96 11.90 -14.61
C PHE A 392 -5.95 11.03 -13.81
N LEU A 393 -6.49 11.55 -12.71
CA LEU A 393 -7.24 10.75 -11.74
C LEU A 393 -8.73 10.58 -12.08
N CYS A 394 -9.38 11.60 -12.63
CA CYS A 394 -10.82 11.56 -12.92
C CYS A 394 -11.22 10.44 -13.91
N PRO A 395 -10.47 10.15 -15.00
CA PRO A 395 -10.80 9.02 -15.88
C PRO A 395 -10.76 7.66 -15.18
N LEU A 396 -9.90 7.48 -14.18
CA LEU A 396 -9.86 6.26 -13.36
C LEU A 396 -11.06 6.12 -12.42
N LEU A 397 -11.77 7.22 -12.17
CA LEU A 397 -12.94 7.30 -11.29
C LEU A 397 -14.24 7.43 -12.10
N ASP A 398 -14.26 7.05 -13.37
CA ASP A 398 -15.50 7.02 -14.15
C ASP A 398 -16.49 6.01 -13.52
N PHE A 399 -17.76 6.40 -13.46
CA PHE A 399 -18.82 5.53 -12.94
C PHE A 399 -19.08 4.33 -13.84
N ASP A 400 -18.89 4.47 -15.15
CA ASP A 400 -18.95 3.35 -16.08
C ASP A 400 -17.58 2.63 -16.09
N PRO A 401 -17.50 1.38 -15.59
CA PRO A 401 -16.21 0.68 -15.47
C PRO A 401 -15.52 0.46 -16.82
N GLU A 402 -16.27 0.43 -17.92
CA GLU A 402 -15.74 0.25 -19.29
C GLU A 402 -15.05 1.51 -19.84
N ASN A 403 -15.34 2.68 -19.27
CA ASN A 403 -14.69 3.93 -19.65
C ASN A 403 -13.36 4.16 -18.91
N ARG A 404 -13.08 3.37 -17.86
CA ARG A 404 -11.84 3.53 -17.09
C ARG A 404 -10.63 3.06 -17.90
N PRO A 405 -9.53 3.82 -17.92
CA PRO A 405 -8.33 3.39 -18.62
C PRO A 405 -7.71 2.16 -17.97
N THR A 406 -7.15 1.29 -18.81
CA THR A 406 -6.31 0.17 -18.38
C THR A 406 -5.00 0.66 -17.75
N ALA A 407 -4.34 -0.21 -16.99
CA ALA A 407 -3.04 0.10 -16.41
C ALA A 407 -1.99 0.48 -17.49
N GLN A 408 -1.98 -0.21 -18.63
CA GLN A 408 -1.13 0.12 -19.77
C GLN A 408 -1.35 1.55 -20.28
N GLN A 409 -2.62 1.96 -20.45
CA GLN A 409 -2.97 3.31 -20.92
C GLN A 409 -2.53 4.37 -19.90
N CYS A 410 -2.71 4.10 -18.60
CA CYS A 410 -2.24 4.99 -17.54
C CYS A 410 -0.73 5.17 -17.56
N LEU A 411 0.06 4.11 -17.80
CA LEU A 411 1.53 4.20 -17.91
C LEU A 411 2.00 5.15 -19.02
N GLN A 412 1.18 5.37 -20.05
CA GLN A 412 1.47 6.31 -21.14
C GLN A 412 1.01 7.74 -20.84
N HIS A 413 0.27 7.97 -19.74
CA HIS A 413 -0.31 9.27 -19.45
C HIS A 413 0.77 10.35 -19.19
N PRO A 414 0.63 11.57 -19.75
CA PRO A 414 1.64 12.63 -19.61
C PRO A 414 1.97 12.99 -18.15
N TRP A 415 0.99 12.94 -17.25
CA TRP A 415 1.20 13.21 -15.82
C TRP A 415 2.22 12.27 -15.17
N LEU A 416 2.34 11.00 -15.62
CA LEU A 416 3.38 10.09 -15.11
C LEU A 416 4.73 10.32 -15.80
N ASN A 417 4.71 10.82 -17.03
CA ASN A 417 5.88 10.94 -17.90
C ASN A 417 6.35 12.39 -18.04
N VAL A 418 6.28 13.16 -16.94
CA VAL A 418 6.85 14.50 -16.88
C VAL A 418 8.34 14.40 -17.17
N LYS A 419 8.78 14.99 -18.27
CA LYS A 419 10.21 15.15 -18.56
C LYS A 419 10.77 16.09 -17.50
N SER A 420 11.69 15.61 -16.67
CA SER A 420 12.45 16.51 -15.79
C SER A 420 13.16 17.52 -16.69
N LEU A 421 12.75 18.78 -16.65
CA LEU A 421 13.43 19.87 -17.37
C LEU A 421 14.77 20.26 -16.72
N ASN A 422 15.24 19.55 -15.68
CA ASN A 422 16.37 19.98 -14.87
C ASN A 422 17.63 19.11 -14.98
N GLN A 423 18.09 18.79 -16.20
CA GLN A 423 19.47 18.32 -16.42
C GLN A 423 20.20 18.90 -17.65
N THR A 424 19.64 19.90 -18.35
CA THR A 424 20.25 20.47 -19.56
C THR A 424 20.74 21.92 -19.49
N GLU A 425 20.67 22.60 -18.35
CA GLU A 425 21.13 24.02 -18.23
C GLU A 425 22.28 24.26 -17.22
N VAL A 426 23.05 23.24 -16.82
CA VAL A 426 24.29 23.44 -16.03
C VAL A 426 25.53 22.85 -16.73
N LYS A 427 25.45 22.62 -18.04
CA LYS A 427 26.61 22.24 -18.87
C LYS A 427 26.72 23.13 -20.11
N SER A 428 26.75 24.45 -19.92
CA SER A 428 27.26 25.37 -20.93
C SER A 428 27.61 26.73 -20.32
N GLU A 429 28.51 26.76 -19.33
CA GLU A 429 29.26 27.98 -18.99
C GLU A 429 30.50 27.62 -18.14
N SER A 430 31.45 26.94 -18.79
CA SER A 430 32.86 26.93 -18.37
C SER A 430 33.75 26.59 -19.57
N GLY A 431 33.57 27.33 -20.65
CA GLY A 431 34.53 27.43 -21.74
C GLY A 431 35.38 28.67 -21.52
N VAL A 432 36.51 28.51 -20.83
CA VAL A 432 37.55 29.55 -20.75
C VAL A 432 38.16 29.68 -22.15
N GLU A 433 37.68 30.62 -22.95
CA GLU A 433 38.37 31.04 -24.17
C GLU A 433 39.58 31.90 -23.80
N LYS A 434 40.76 31.37 -24.09
CA LYS A 434 42.03 32.09 -24.06
C LYS A 434 41.99 33.19 -25.11
N VAL A 435 41.96 34.43 -24.63
CA VAL A 435 42.18 35.64 -25.44
C VAL A 435 43.61 35.62 -25.97
N ASN A 436 43.77 35.42 -27.28
CA ASN A 436 45.03 35.62 -27.98
C ASN A 436 45.04 37.05 -28.53
N VAL A 437 45.99 37.85 -28.04
CA VAL A 437 46.18 39.26 -28.37
C VAL A 437 46.72 39.38 -29.79
N GLY A 438 45.89 39.80 -30.74
CA GLY A 438 46.28 40.22 -32.08
C GLY A 438 46.20 41.73 -32.21
N MET A 439 47.37 42.39 -32.22
CA MET A 439 47.52 43.83 -32.44
C MET A 439 46.88 44.26 -33.77
N GLY A 440 45.92 45.19 -33.69
CA GLY A 440 45.50 45.98 -34.84
C GLY A 440 46.51 47.10 -35.11
N ASN A 441 46.71 47.43 -36.39
CA ASN A 441 47.00 48.80 -36.81
C ASN A 441 46.50 49.00 -38.26
N LEU A 442 45.33 49.63 -38.34
CA LEU A 442 44.83 50.31 -39.54
C LEU A 442 45.69 51.55 -39.79
N HIS A 443 46.28 51.64 -40.97
CA HIS A 443 46.87 52.86 -41.51
C HIS A 443 45.75 53.84 -41.93
N MET A 444 45.76 55.05 -41.38
CA MET A 444 45.02 56.18 -41.94
C MET A 444 45.80 56.81 -43.10
N LYS A 445 45.13 57.02 -44.22
CA LYS A 445 45.54 57.90 -45.32
C LYS A 445 45.42 59.37 -44.90
N GLY A 446 46.33 60.22 -45.35
CA GLY A 446 46.04 61.65 -45.54
C GLY A 446 47.25 62.54 -45.86
N GLY A 447 47.37 62.95 -47.13
CA GLY A 447 48.21 64.08 -47.61
C GLY A 447 49.65 63.70 -47.96
N GLY A 448 50.26 64.09 -49.07
CA GLY A 448 49.95 65.16 -50.01
C GLY A 448 51.25 65.91 -50.32
N LYS A 449 51.66 65.86 -51.60
CA LYS A 449 52.85 66.45 -52.25
C LYS A 449 54.14 65.64 -52.22
#